data_AF-A0A139A5Q6-F1
#
_entry.id   AF-A0A139A5Q6-F1
#
_cell.length_a   1.000
_cell.length_b   1.000
_cell.length_c   1.000
_cell.angle_alpha   90.00
_cell.angle_beta   90.00
_cell.angle_gamma   90.00
#
_symmetry.space_group_name_H-M   'P 1'
#
loop_
_entity.id
_entity.type
_entity.pdbx_description
1 polymer ?
#
loop_
_entity_poly.entity_id
_entity_poly.type
_entity_poly.pdbx_seq_one_letter_code
_entity_poly.pdbx_strand_id
1 'polypeptide(L)'
;MMFAILLEYCKLGGNFLDGAVNYQDGQSEEWIGEWIQERQIPRNEHVIAIKVLIARNSKKNIVACLDLSLKRLRVDYADLYCVHYWDYMTQPGEILRALDGVVRQGKVLFTGINDTPAWEVARMNTLAECNNMTPFSVYQGKSLRERDMDRDIMPMCRELGVGVIPWGGG
;
A
#
# COMPACT_ATOMS: atom_id res chain seq x y z
N MET A 1 -7.70 5.91 23.37
CA MET A 1 -7.41 4.47 23.19
C MET A 1 -6.45 4.24 22.02
N MET A 2 -6.73 4.73 20.80
CA MET A 2 -5.85 4.60 19.61
C MET A 2 -4.41 5.10 19.84
N PHE A 3 -4.23 6.32 20.35
CA PHE A 3 -2.89 6.88 20.59
C PHE A 3 -2.05 6.11 21.61
N ALA A 4 -2.68 5.39 22.53
CA ALA A 4 -1.97 4.56 23.50
C ALA A 4 -1.39 3.31 22.83
N ILE A 5 -2.12 2.71 21.88
CA ILE A 5 -1.66 1.56 21.10
C ILE A 5 -0.50 1.96 20.19
N LEU A 6 -0.62 3.06 19.44
CA LEU A 6 0.44 3.56 18.57
C LEU A 6 1.72 3.90 19.36
N LEU A 7 1.56 4.54 20.52
CA LEU A 7 2.70 4.85 21.38
C LEU A 7 3.41 3.59 21.87
N GLU A 8 2.66 2.59 22.32
CA GLU A 8 3.24 1.34 22.80
C GLU A 8 3.91 0.57 21.66
N TYR A 9 3.28 0.51 20.48
CA TYR A 9 3.87 -0.08 19.28
C TYR A 9 5.23 0.54 18.94
N CYS A 10 5.34 1.86 18.94
CA CYS A 10 6.60 2.54 18.66
C CYS A 10 7.64 2.38 19.77
N LYS A 11 7.23 2.35 21.05
CA LYS A 11 8.13 2.02 22.16
C LYS A 11 8.74 0.62 22.04
N LEU A 12 7.98 -0.33 21.50
CA LEU A 12 8.45 -1.68 21.22
C LEU A 12 9.29 -1.79 19.94
N GLY A 13 9.62 -0.66 19.29
CA GLY A 13 10.46 -0.59 18.08
C GLY A 13 9.68 -0.73 16.78
N GLY A 14 8.35 -0.74 16.82
CA GLY A 14 7.51 -0.75 15.64
C GLY A 14 7.55 0.57 14.87
N ASN A 15 7.62 0.51 13.55
CA ASN A 15 7.67 1.68 12.67
C ASN A 15 6.79 1.58 11.43
N PHE A 16 6.06 0.49 11.22
CA PHE A 16 5.22 0.26 10.04
C PHE A 16 3.76 0.57 10.36
N LEU A 17 3.22 1.61 9.73
CA LEU A 17 1.85 2.08 9.90
C LEU A 17 1.05 1.77 8.63
N ASP A 18 0.08 0.87 8.76
CA ASP A 18 -0.78 0.43 7.66
C ASP A 18 -2.16 1.08 7.76
N GLY A 19 -2.58 1.76 6.68
CA GLY A 19 -3.86 2.45 6.58
C GLY A 19 -4.54 2.24 5.22
N ALA A 20 -5.73 2.81 5.07
CA ALA A 20 -6.47 2.87 3.81
C ALA A 20 -7.41 4.08 3.81
N VAL A 21 -7.64 4.65 2.63
CA VAL A 21 -8.45 5.88 2.46
C VAL A 21 -9.89 5.76 2.99
N ASN A 22 -10.39 4.53 3.12
CA ASN A 22 -11.76 4.21 3.52
C ASN A 22 -11.90 3.64 4.93
N TYR A 23 -10.80 3.38 5.66
CA TYR A 23 -10.91 2.82 7.01
C TYR A 23 -11.58 3.83 7.94
N GLN A 24 -12.71 3.43 8.53
CA GLN A 24 -13.58 4.28 9.35
C GLN A 24 -13.98 5.58 8.62
N ASP A 25 -14.39 5.46 7.35
CA ASP A 25 -14.72 6.61 6.47
C ASP A 25 -13.58 7.64 6.30
N GLY A 26 -12.34 7.19 6.54
CA GLY A 26 -11.12 8.01 6.44
C GLY A 26 -10.58 8.53 7.76
N GLN A 27 -11.31 8.34 8.88
CA GLN A 27 -10.87 8.81 10.20
C GLN A 27 -9.54 8.16 10.64
N SER A 28 -9.24 6.95 10.16
CA SER A 28 -7.98 6.27 10.48
C SER A 28 -6.76 7.08 10.05
N GLU A 29 -6.78 7.66 8.86
CA GLU A 29 -5.66 8.45 8.34
C GLU A 29 -5.55 9.79 9.05
N GLU A 30 -6.68 10.40 9.42
CA GLU A 30 -6.72 11.65 10.19
C GLU A 30 -6.12 11.45 11.58
N TRP A 31 -6.47 10.38 12.28
CA TRP A 31 -5.90 10.06 13.60
C TRP A 31 -4.40 9.76 13.54
N ILE A 32 -3.94 9.05 12.51
CA ILE A 32 -2.50 8.79 12.32
C ILE A 32 -1.78 10.12 12.07
N GLY A 33 -2.31 10.98 11.20
CA GLY A 33 -1.72 12.29 10.91
C GLY A 33 -1.65 13.22 12.13
N GLU A 34 -2.73 13.27 12.92
CA GLU A 34 -2.77 14.00 14.19
C GLU A 34 -1.71 13.47 15.16
N TRP A 35 -1.62 12.16 15.32
CA TRP A 35 -0.66 11.54 16.21
C TRP A 35 0.79 11.82 15.82
N ILE A 36 1.14 11.72 14.53
CA ILE A 36 2.49 12.04 14.02
C ILE A 36 2.83 13.51 14.31
N GLN A 37 1.89 14.43 14.03
CA GLN A 37 2.10 15.86 14.23
C GLN A 37 2.21 16.25 15.70
N GLU A 38 1.31 15.76 16.56
CA GLU A 38 1.31 16.04 18.01
C GLU A 38 2.59 15.54 18.69
N ARG A 39 3.13 14.41 18.22
CA ARG A 39 4.33 13.80 18.77
C ARG A 39 5.62 14.28 18.12
N GLN A 40 5.52 15.10 17.07
CA GLN A 40 6.65 15.63 16.30
C GLN A 40 7.59 14.53 15.81
N ILE A 41 7.05 13.38 15.41
CA ILE A 41 7.89 12.25 15.03
C ILE A 41 8.48 12.53 13.64
N PRO A 42 9.82 12.44 13.46
CA PRO A 42 10.43 12.67 12.16
C PRO A 42 9.88 11.71 11.10
N ARG A 43 9.57 12.24 9.92
CA ARG A 43 8.96 11.47 8.83
C ARG A 43 9.80 10.24 8.43
N ASN A 44 11.11 10.30 8.56
CA ASN A 44 12.04 9.20 8.24
C ASN A 44 12.10 8.10 9.30
N GLU A 45 11.39 8.22 10.43
CA GLU A 45 11.33 7.19 11.48
C GLU A 45 10.16 6.21 11.30
N HIS A 46 9.28 6.45 10.33
CA HIS A 46 8.11 5.62 10.08
C HIS A 46 7.98 5.23 8.61
N VAL A 47 7.47 4.02 8.39
CA VAL A 47 7.04 3.50 7.11
C VAL A 47 5.53 3.58 7.05
N ILE A 48 5.00 4.48 6.24
CA ILE A 48 3.56 4.68 6.05
C ILE A 48 3.11 3.94 4.78
N ALA A 49 2.25 2.96 4.96
CA ALA A 49 1.60 2.22 3.88
C ALA A 49 0.11 2.62 3.79
N ILE A 50 -0.32 3.06 2.62
CA ILE A 50 -1.72 3.42 2.33
C ILE A 50 -2.26 2.66 1.13
N LYS A 51 -3.58 2.62 0.99
CA LYS A 51 -4.27 1.83 -0.04
C LYS A 51 -5.26 2.69 -0.80
N VAL A 52 -5.27 2.56 -2.12
CA VAL A 52 -6.32 3.17 -2.97
C VAL A 52 -7.66 2.51 -2.64
N LEU A 53 -8.72 3.27 -2.42
CA LEU A 53 -10.06 2.69 -2.41
C LEU A 53 -11.11 3.70 -2.84
N ILE A 54 -11.59 3.56 -4.08
CA ILE A 54 -12.97 3.87 -4.48
C ILE A 54 -13.30 3.03 -5.72
N ALA A 55 -13.95 1.87 -5.53
CA ALA A 55 -14.59 1.02 -6.54
C ALA A 55 -13.74 0.47 -7.72
N ARG A 56 -12.72 1.19 -8.21
CA ARG A 56 -11.96 0.93 -9.44
C ARG A 56 -10.51 1.41 -9.31
N ASN A 57 -9.61 0.72 -10.00
CA ASN A 57 -8.19 1.01 -10.08
C ASN A 57 -7.84 2.04 -11.19
N SER A 58 -8.83 2.80 -11.68
CA SER A 58 -8.61 3.83 -12.70
C SER A 58 -7.56 4.86 -12.28
N LYS A 59 -6.85 5.43 -13.25
CA LYS A 59 -5.85 6.49 -13.01
C LYS A 59 -6.40 7.65 -12.19
N LYS A 60 -7.62 8.12 -12.52
CA LYS A 60 -8.27 9.22 -11.79
C LYS A 60 -8.41 8.88 -10.31
N ASN A 61 -8.84 7.66 -10.00
CA ASN A 61 -9.06 7.24 -8.64
C ASN A 61 -7.76 7.06 -7.86
N ILE A 62 -6.75 6.45 -8.47
CA ILE A 62 -5.42 6.26 -7.88
C ILE A 62 -4.83 7.60 -7.43
N VAL A 63 -4.89 8.62 -8.30
CA VAL A 63 -4.36 9.95 -7.98
C VAL A 63 -5.21 10.65 -6.91
N ALA A 64 -6.54 10.63 -7.06
CA ALA A 64 -7.43 11.32 -6.13
C ALA A 64 -7.39 10.74 -4.71
N CYS A 65 -7.33 9.42 -4.57
CA CYS A 65 -7.19 8.76 -3.26
C CYS A 65 -5.87 9.11 -2.60
N LEU A 66 -4.77 9.08 -3.35
CA LEU A 66 -3.46 9.41 -2.80
C LEU A 66 -3.42 10.85 -2.27
N ASP A 67 -3.91 11.81 -3.06
CA ASP A 67 -3.94 13.21 -2.64
C ASP A 67 -4.79 13.42 -1.38
N LEU A 68 -5.91 12.69 -1.27
CA LEU A 68 -6.75 12.72 -0.07
C LEU A 68 -6.06 12.10 1.15
N SER A 69 -5.45 10.93 0.99
CA SER A 69 -4.73 10.24 2.06
C SER A 69 -3.56 11.06 2.60
N LEU A 70 -2.72 11.63 1.71
CA LEU A 70 -1.60 12.48 2.11
C LEU A 70 -2.08 13.73 2.88
N LYS A 71 -3.18 14.34 2.43
CA LYS A 71 -3.80 15.47 3.13
C LYS A 71 -4.27 15.09 4.54
N ARG A 72 -4.92 13.94 4.70
CA ARG A 72 -5.41 13.45 6.01
C ARG A 72 -4.27 13.09 6.95
N LEU A 73 -3.25 12.42 6.42
CA LEU A 73 -2.03 12.06 7.14
C LEU A 73 -1.14 13.26 7.47
N ARG A 74 -1.35 14.42 6.83
CA ARG A 74 -0.54 15.63 6.99
C ARG A 74 0.94 15.37 6.65
N VAL A 75 1.20 14.59 5.60
CA VAL A 75 2.55 14.26 5.10
C VAL A 75 2.65 14.51 3.60
N ASP A 76 3.86 14.79 3.13
CA ASP A 76 4.11 15.05 1.70
C ASP A 76 4.23 13.77 0.87
N TYR A 77 4.59 12.65 1.51
CA TYR A 77 4.75 11.36 0.84
C TYR A 77 4.40 10.17 1.75
N ALA A 78 4.02 9.06 1.13
CA ALA A 78 3.90 7.74 1.75
C ALA A 78 5.05 6.83 1.30
N ASP A 79 5.45 5.85 2.11
CA ASP A 79 6.51 4.91 1.74
C ASP A 79 5.97 3.86 0.76
N LEU A 80 4.76 3.37 1.01
CA LEU A 80 4.13 2.33 0.22
C LEU A 80 2.70 2.73 -0.16
N TYR A 81 2.37 2.62 -1.45
CA TYR A 81 1.00 2.78 -1.94
C TYR A 81 0.52 1.53 -2.64
N CYS A 82 -0.52 0.92 -2.09
CA CYS A 82 -1.03 -0.36 -2.56
C CYS A 82 -2.34 -0.25 -3.33
N VAL A 83 -2.46 -1.07 -4.37
CA VAL A 83 -3.75 -1.42 -4.97
C VAL A 83 -4.49 -2.35 -4.00
N HIS A 84 -5.65 -1.93 -3.48
CA HIS A 84 -6.32 -2.61 -2.37
C HIS A 84 -7.00 -3.93 -2.76
N TYR A 85 -7.46 -4.07 -4.00
CA TYR A 85 -8.00 -5.31 -4.54
C TYR A 85 -7.96 -5.29 -6.07
N TRP A 86 -7.95 -6.47 -6.67
CA TRP A 86 -8.05 -6.60 -8.12
C TRP A 86 -9.49 -6.38 -8.60
N ASP A 87 -9.68 -5.38 -9.47
CA ASP A 87 -11.03 -4.95 -9.87
C ASP A 87 -11.54 -5.61 -11.16
N TYR A 88 -10.70 -6.33 -11.92
CA TYR A 88 -10.99 -6.90 -13.25
C TYR A 88 -11.56 -5.93 -14.31
N MET A 89 -11.56 -4.62 -14.03
CA MET A 89 -12.20 -3.61 -14.88
C MET A 89 -11.18 -2.64 -15.47
N THR A 90 -10.12 -2.32 -14.72
CA THR A 90 -9.09 -1.39 -15.16
C THR A 90 -7.96 -2.15 -15.85
N GLN A 91 -7.51 -1.67 -17.01
CA GLN A 91 -6.43 -2.34 -17.72
C GLN A 91 -5.11 -2.29 -16.91
N PRO A 92 -4.35 -3.40 -16.83
CA PRO A 92 -3.10 -3.44 -16.06
C PRO A 92 -2.11 -2.32 -16.40
N GLY A 93 -1.97 -2.00 -17.70
CA GLY A 93 -1.09 -0.92 -18.15
C GLY A 93 -1.54 0.48 -17.72
N GLU A 94 -2.84 0.71 -17.51
CA GLU A 94 -3.33 1.96 -16.94
C GLU A 94 -2.94 2.08 -15.46
N ILE A 95 -3.11 1.01 -14.70
CA ILE A 95 -2.75 0.93 -13.28
C ILE A 95 -1.26 1.20 -13.10
N LEU A 96 -0.40 0.49 -13.85
CA LEU A 96 1.05 0.68 -13.81
C LEU A 96 1.46 2.11 -14.14
N ARG A 97 0.92 2.71 -15.22
CA ARG A 97 1.24 4.11 -15.58
C ARG A 97 0.76 5.11 -14.53
N ALA A 98 -0.37 4.84 -13.87
CA ALA A 98 -0.89 5.70 -12.82
C ALA A 98 0.01 5.66 -11.57
N LEU A 99 0.39 4.45 -11.14
CA LEU A 99 1.28 4.23 -10.00
C LEU A 99 2.69 4.77 -10.26
N ASP A 100 3.27 4.46 -11.41
CA ASP A 100 4.58 5.00 -11.82
C ASP A 100 4.57 6.54 -11.85
N GLY A 101 3.47 7.13 -12.32
CA GLY A 101 3.28 8.58 -12.32
C GLY A 101 3.34 9.21 -10.93
N VAL A 102 2.78 8.57 -9.90
CA VAL A 102 2.82 9.11 -8.52
C VAL A 102 4.15 8.84 -7.82
N VAL A 103 4.86 7.76 -8.18
CA VAL A 103 6.24 7.52 -7.74
C VAL A 103 7.18 8.57 -8.32
N ARG A 104 7.11 8.83 -9.63
CA ARG A 104 7.91 9.89 -10.28
C ARG A 104 7.64 11.28 -9.74
N GLN A 105 6.44 11.53 -9.19
CA GLN A 105 6.12 12.78 -8.49
C GLN A 105 6.73 12.88 -7.09
N GLY A 106 7.33 11.81 -6.57
CA GLY A 106 7.88 11.76 -5.21
C GLY A 106 6.82 11.65 -4.11
N LYS A 107 5.56 11.42 -4.47
CA LYS A 107 4.45 11.27 -3.51
C LYS A 107 4.43 9.89 -2.85
N VAL A 108 5.06 8.91 -3.48
CA VAL A 108 5.19 7.53 -2.99
C VAL A 108 6.58 7.01 -3.33
N LEU A 109 7.19 6.22 -2.43
CA LEU A 109 8.49 5.58 -2.69
C LEU A 109 8.37 4.22 -3.38
N PHE A 110 7.43 3.38 -2.92
CA PHE A 110 7.21 2.02 -3.41
C PHE A 110 5.75 1.74 -3.71
N THR A 111 5.50 0.83 -4.63
CA THR A 111 4.14 0.37 -4.96
C THR A 111 3.91 -1.04 -4.42
N GLY A 112 2.67 -1.31 -4.05
CA GLY A 112 2.25 -2.65 -3.66
C GLY A 112 0.90 -3.03 -4.27
N ILE A 113 0.54 -4.29 -4.07
CA ILE A 113 -0.71 -4.84 -4.57
C ILE A 113 -1.26 -5.87 -3.59
N ASN A 114 -2.58 -5.89 -3.46
CA ASN A 114 -3.27 -6.73 -2.50
C ASN A 114 -4.21 -7.70 -3.22
N ASP A 115 -4.38 -8.89 -2.63
CA ASP A 115 -5.42 -9.87 -2.99
C ASP A 115 -5.64 -10.01 -4.52
N THR A 116 -4.53 -10.10 -5.26
CA THR A 116 -4.49 -10.14 -6.72
C THR A 116 -3.90 -11.47 -7.18
N PRO A 117 -4.44 -12.12 -8.23
CA PRO A 117 -3.90 -13.40 -8.72
C PRO A 117 -2.40 -13.32 -9.05
N ALA A 118 -1.64 -14.33 -8.64
CA ALA A 118 -0.18 -14.39 -8.82
C ALA A 118 0.26 -14.13 -10.27
N TRP A 119 -0.46 -14.72 -11.23
CA TRP A 119 -0.15 -14.59 -12.66
C TRP A 119 -0.33 -13.16 -13.17
N GLU A 120 -1.27 -12.38 -12.62
CA GLU A 120 -1.49 -11.00 -13.04
C GLU A 120 -0.40 -10.10 -12.44
N VAL A 121 -0.01 -10.30 -11.18
CA VAL A 121 1.12 -9.58 -10.56
C VAL A 121 2.42 -9.87 -11.33
N ALA A 122 2.70 -11.13 -11.67
CA ALA A 122 3.86 -11.50 -12.46
C ALA A 122 3.86 -10.84 -13.84
N ARG A 123 2.71 -10.85 -14.52
CA ARG A 123 2.52 -10.16 -15.79
C ARG A 123 2.76 -8.65 -15.65
N MET A 124 2.21 -8.00 -14.63
CA MET A 124 2.35 -6.57 -14.41
C MET A 124 3.78 -6.16 -14.09
N ASN A 125 4.50 -6.92 -13.26
CA ASN A 125 5.91 -6.66 -13.00
C ASN A 125 6.76 -6.83 -14.27
N THR A 126 6.50 -7.88 -15.06
CA THR A 126 7.15 -8.06 -16.38
C THR A 126 6.88 -6.86 -17.30
N LEU A 127 5.63 -6.38 -17.36
CA LEU A 127 5.30 -5.18 -18.14
C LEU A 127 6.03 -3.94 -17.61
N ALA A 128 6.14 -3.78 -16.30
CA ALA A 128 6.82 -2.64 -15.70
C ALA A 128 8.31 -2.63 -16.08
N GLU A 129 8.98 -3.78 -15.94
CA GLU A 129 10.38 -3.98 -16.34
C GLU A 129 10.60 -3.67 -17.83
N CYS A 130 9.80 -4.26 -18.72
CA CYS A 130 9.92 -4.05 -20.16
C CYS A 130 9.69 -2.59 -20.61
N ASN A 131 9.05 -1.77 -19.77
CA ASN A 131 8.69 -0.40 -20.10
C ASN A 131 9.38 0.65 -19.21
N ASN A 132 10.37 0.25 -18.39
CA ASN A 132 11.04 1.14 -17.43
C ASN A 132 10.04 1.89 -16.51
N MET A 133 9.01 1.19 -16.05
CA MET A 133 8.07 1.67 -15.04
C MET A 133 8.37 1.01 -13.69
N THR A 134 7.87 1.62 -12.62
CA THR A 134 8.01 1.11 -11.25
C THR A 134 7.23 -0.20 -11.06
N PRO A 135 7.88 -1.34 -10.73
CA PRO A 135 7.20 -2.62 -10.45
C PRO A 135 6.63 -2.63 -9.02
N PHE A 136 5.77 -3.61 -8.72
CA PHE A 136 5.31 -3.84 -7.35
C PHE A 136 6.43 -4.41 -6.49
N SER A 137 6.68 -3.78 -5.35
CA SER A 137 7.69 -4.19 -4.36
C SER A 137 7.10 -5.03 -3.23
N VAL A 138 5.78 -4.92 -3.01
CA VAL A 138 5.09 -5.59 -1.90
C VAL A 138 3.78 -6.22 -2.36
N TYR A 139 3.50 -7.42 -1.86
CA TYR A 139 2.22 -8.10 -1.94
C TYR A 139 1.60 -8.18 -0.54
N GLN A 140 0.35 -7.73 -0.36
CA GLN A 140 -0.38 -7.91 0.90
C GLN A 140 -1.52 -8.92 0.72
N GLY A 141 -1.58 -9.95 1.57
CA GLY A 141 -2.56 -11.03 1.44
C GLY A 141 -2.85 -11.79 2.72
N LYS A 142 -3.95 -12.55 2.71
CA LYS A 142 -4.48 -13.23 3.91
C LYS A 142 -3.65 -14.45 4.30
N SER A 143 -3.24 -14.55 5.58
CA SER A 143 -2.14 -15.43 5.99
C SER A 143 -2.45 -16.60 6.91
N LEU A 144 -3.33 -16.47 7.91
CA LEU A 144 -3.25 -17.39 9.07
C LEU A 144 -4.21 -18.57 9.08
N ARG A 145 -5.31 -18.54 8.33
CA ARG A 145 -6.31 -19.63 8.36
C ARG A 145 -6.53 -20.34 7.04
N GLU A 146 -6.32 -19.65 5.93
CA GLU A 146 -6.71 -20.14 4.61
C GLU A 146 -5.52 -20.67 3.80
N ARG A 147 -4.26 -20.33 4.16
CA ARG A 147 -3.03 -20.73 3.46
C ARG A 147 -3.10 -20.58 1.92
N ASP A 148 -4.04 -19.79 1.42
CA ASP A 148 -4.31 -19.62 -0.01
C ASP A 148 -3.10 -19.04 -0.75
N MET A 149 -2.28 -18.25 -0.06
CA MET A 149 -1.07 -17.68 -0.62
C MET A 149 0.02 -18.73 -0.89
N ASP A 150 0.05 -19.87 -0.17
CA ASP A 150 1.17 -20.81 -0.21
C ASP A 150 1.33 -21.47 -1.59
N ARG A 151 0.23 -21.63 -2.31
CA ARG A 151 0.20 -22.36 -3.58
C ARG A 151 0.93 -21.59 -4.69
N ASP A 152 0.53 -20.34 -4.91
CA ASP A 152 0.97 -19.58 -6.09
C ASP A 152 1.55 -18.19 -5.73
N ILE A 153 1.05 -17.54 -4.67
CA ILE A 153 1.49 -16.19 -4.28
C ILE A 153 2.87 -16.21 -3.65
N MET A 154 3.12 -17.11 -2.68
CA MET A 154 4.42 -17.20 -2.00
C MET A 154 5.55 -17.58 -2.96
N PRO A 155 5.38 -18.57 -3.88
CA PRO A 155 6.36 -18.83 -4.92
C PRO A 155 6.60 -17.62 -5.84
N MET A 156 5.54 -16.96 -6.30
CA MET A 156 5.65 -15.77 -7.14
C MET A 156 6.40 -14.64 -6.42
N CYS A 157 6.08 -14.37 -5.14
CA CYS A 157 6.76 -13.33 -4.37
C CYS A 157 8.26 -13.62 -4.24
N ARG A 158 8.62 -14.89 -3.98
CA ARG A 158 10.01 -15.31 -3.89
C ARG A 158 10.75 -15.14 -5.21
N GLU A 159 10.14 -15.55 -6.32
CA GLU A 159 10.77 -15.48 -7.65
C GLU A 159 10.98 -14.03 -8.11
N LEU A 160 9.99 -13.17 -7.89
CA LEU A 160 10.03 -11.76 -8.33
C LEU A 160 10.70 -10.82 -7.32
N GLY A 161 11.17 -11.33 -6.18
CA GLY A 161 11.73 -10.50 -5.10
C GLY A 161 10.73 -9.54 -4.45
N VAL A 162 9.44 -9.89 -4.45
CA VAL A 162 8.36 -9.09 -3.86
C VAL A 162 8.20 -9.42 -2.38
N GLY A 163 8.22 -8.40 -1.53
CA GLY A 163 8.00 -8.56 -0.09
C GLY A 163 6.55 -8.95 0.23
N VAL A 164 6.31 -9.67 1.33
CA VAL A 164 4.96 -10.12 1.71
C VAL A 164 4.52 -9.47 3.01
N ILE A 165 3.34 -8.83 3.00
CA ILE A 165 2.67 -8.32 4.19
C ILE A 165 1.44 -9.19 4.47
N PRO A 166 1.48 -10.07 5.48
CA PRO A 166 0.32 -10.87 5.84
C PRO A 166 -0.76 -10.03 6.53
N TRP A 167 -2.04 -10.30 6.24
CA TRP A 167 -3.18 -9.80 7.03
C TRP A 167 -4.10 -10.96 7.47
N GLY A 168 -5.05 -10.66 8.37
CA GLY A 168 -6.07 -11.63 8.80
C GLY A 168 -5.64 -12.63 9.87
N GLY A 169 -4.88 -12.17 10.88
CA GLY A 169 -4.60 -12.94 12.08
C GLY A 169 -5.71 -12.79 13.12
N GLY A 170 -6.46 -13.88 13.35
CA GLY A 170 -7.13 -14.07 14.63
C GLY A 170 -6.12 -14.51 15.68
#